data_AF-A0A381VV43-F1
#
_entry.id   AF-A0A381VV43-F1
#
_cell.length_a   1.000
_cell.length_b   1.000
_cell.length_c   1.000
_cell.angle_alpha   90.00
_cell.angle_beta   90.00
_cell.angle_gamma   90.00
#
_symmetry.space_group_name_H-M   'P 1'
#
loop_
_entity.id
_entity.type
_entity.pdbx_description
1 polymer ?
#
loop_
_entity_poly.entity_id
_entity_poly.type
_entity_poly.pdbx_seq_one_letter_code
_entity_poly.pdbx_strand_id
1 'polypeptide(L)'
;MEDFTKGKIYKIINFTDKQIYVGSTVYSLSERMMCHIFKYKWWKSGRTKQYCSSFVLFENRGFDNCKMVLLEIFSCTNRTELSIREEFHRQKNIERVNKRACYQTRIGARKKHMNIYIEI
;
A
#
# COMPACT_ATOMS: atom_id res chain seq x y z
N MET A 1 16.77 -2.09 12.74
CA MET A 1 16.79 -1.71 11.31
C MET A 1 15.78 -2.58 10.59
N GLU A 2 15.02 -2.04 9.63
CA GLU A 2 14.08 -2.86 8.84
C GLU A 2 14.86 -3.81 7.92
N ASP A 3 14.42 -5.07 7.86
CA ASP A 3 15.02 -6.10 7.03
C ASP A 3 14.29 -6.18 5.68
N PHE A 4 14.80 -5.45 4.69
CA PHE A 4 14.22 -5.38 3.35
C PHE A 4 14.34 -6.69 2.55
N THR A 5 15.16 -7.64 2.99
CA THR A 5 15.20 -8.98 2.38
C THR A 5 13.89 -9.75 2.59
N LYS A 6 13.11 -9.36 3.61
CA LYS A 6 11.78 -9.90 3.91
C LYS A 6 10.64 -9.10 3.24
N GLY A 7 10.95 -8.24 2.28
CA GLY A 7 9.97 -7.41 1.60
C GLY A 7 8.85 -8.21 0.95
N LYS A 8 7.62 -7.70 1.07
CA LYS A 8 6.40 -8.28 0.51
C LYS A 8 5.51 -7.18 -0.01
N ILE A 9 4.87 -7.42 -1.14
CA ILE A 9 3.78 -6.60 -1.66
C ILE A 9 2.47 -7.34 -1.40
N TYR A 10 1.46 -6.62 -0.93
CA TYR A 10 0.15 -7.17 -0.61
C TYR A 10 -0.96 -6.26 -1.12
N LYS A 11 -2.17 -6.82 -1.18
CA LYS A 11 -3.40 -6.05 -1.29
C LYS A 11 -4.34 -6.35 -0.12
N ILE A 12 -5.14 -5.36 0.26
CA ILE A 12 -6.34 -5.55 1.06
C ILE A 12 -7.51 -5.48 0.11
N ILE A 13 -8.35 -6.51 0.14
CA ILE A 13 -9.56 -6.61 -0.68
C ILE A 13 -10.78 -6.67 0.22
N ASN A 14 -11.89 -6.17 -0.28
CA ASN A 14 -13.21 -6.49 0.23
C ASN A 14 -13.83 -7.60 -0.64
N PHE A 15 -14.67 -8.46 -0.07
CA PHE A 15 -15.34 -9.51 -0.83
C PHE A 15 -16.51 -8.99 -1.67
N THR A 16 -17.13 -7.87 -1.29
CA THR A 16 -18.32 -7.34 -1.98
C THR A 16 -18.01 -6.25 -3.00
N ASP A 17 -16.94 -5.48 -2.75
CA ASP A 17 -16.56 -4.35 -3.59
C ASP A 17 -15.25 -4.69 -4.32
N LYS A 18 -15.15 -4.32 -5.59
CA LYS A 18 -13.94 -4.53 -6.42
C LYS A 18 -12.77 -3.59 -6.04
N GLN A 19 -12.96 -2.72 -5.05
CA GLN A 19 -11.93 -1.79 -4.60
C GLN A 19 -10.85 -2.49 -3.77
N ILE A 20 -9.59 -2.16 -4.06
CA ILE A 20 -8.44 -2.69 -3.33
C ILE A 20 -7.53 -1.59 -2.78
N TYR A 21 -6.76 -1.93 -1.76
CA TYR A 21 -5.61 -1.15 -1.30
C TYR A 21 -4.36 -1.96 -1.58
N VAL A 22 -3.35 -1.39 -2.25
CA VAL A 22 -2.03 -2.02 -2.43
C VAL A 22 -1.04 -1.40 -1.46
N GLY A 23 -0.22 -2.22 -0.82
CA GLY A 23 0.81 -1.79 0.11
C GLY A 23 2.00 -2.74 0.14
N SER A 24 3.08 -2.30 0.79
CA SER A 24 4.28 -3.09 1.03
C SER A 24 4.62 -3.19 2.52
N THR A 25 5.31 -4.25 2.90
CA THR A 25 5.74 -4.50 4.29
C THR A 25 6.97 -5.41 4.33
N VAL A 26 7.78 -5.29 5.39
CA VAL A 26 8.82 -6.26 5.75
C VAL A 26 8.35 -7.24 6.83
N TYR A 27 7.30 -6.87 7.57
CA TYR A 27 6.63 -7.72 8.58
C TYR A 27 5.85 -8.87 7.94
N SER A 28 5.27 -9.74 8.78
CA SER A 28 4.25 -10.69 8.31
C SER A 28 2.98 -9.95 7.86
N LEU A 29 2.15 -10.62 7.06
CA LEU A 29 0.87 -10.05 6.63
C LEU A 29 -0.11 -9.90 7.79
N SER A 30 -0.12 -10.83 8.74
CA SER A 30 -0.97 -10.78 9.93
C SER A 30 -0.64 -9.56 10.80
N GLU A 31 0.65 -9.33 11.10
CA GLU A 31 1.10 -8.14 11.83
C GLU A 31 0.72 -6.85 11.10
N ARG A 32 0.92 -6.83 9.77
CA ARG A 32 0.58 -5.65 8.98
C ARG A 32 -0.93 -5.38 8.93
N MET A 33 -1.75 -6.42 8.89
CA MET A 33 -3.21 -6.29 8.96
C MET A 33 -3.65 -5.77 10.33
N MET A 34 -3.12 -6.31 11.43
CA MET A 34 -3.38 -5.80 12.78
C MET A 34 -3.00 -4.33 12.92
N CYS A 35 -1.85 -3.92 12.37
CA CYS A 35 -1.45 -2.52 12.34
C CYS A 35 -2.47 -1.63 11.62
N HIS A 36 -3.00 -2.05 10.47
CA HIS A 36 -4.02 -1.29 9.74
C HIS A 36 -5.32 -1.16 10.56
N ILE A 37 -5.80 -2.26 11.15
CA ILE A 37 -7.01 -2.28 11.98
C ILE A 37 -6.85 -1.36 13.19
N PHE A 38 -5.71 -1.44 13.86
CA PHE A 38 -5.44 -0.64 15.05
C PHE A 38 -5.36 0.86 14.75
N LYS A 39 -4.64 1.24 13.68
CA LYS A 39 -4.57 2.62 13.23
C LYS A 39 -5.93 3.15 12.79
N TYR A 40 -6.74 2.31 12.14
CA TYR A 40 -8.12 2.64 11.81
C TYR A 40 -8.95 2.94 13.07
N LYS A 41 -8.91 2.06 14.08
CA LYS A 41 -9.62 2.28 15.35
C LYS A 41 -9.21 3.58 16.03
N TRP A 42 -7.91 3.88 16.06
CA TRP A 42 -7.39 5.13 16.62
C TRP A 42 -7.81 6.37 15.84
N TRP A 43 -7.80 6.29 14.51
CA TRP A 43 -8.26 7.39 13.67
C TRP A 43 -9.77 7.62 13.86
N LYS A 44 -10.56 6.54 13.87
CA LYS A 44 -12.02 6.58 14.07
C LYS A 44 -12.41 7.13 15.44
N SER A 45 -11.65 6.82 16.49
CA SER A 45 -11.87 7.35 17.83
C SER A 45 -11.33 8.78 18.05
N GLY A 46 -10.73 9.41 17.01
CA GLY A 46 -10.12 10.73 17.12
C GLY A 46 -8.79 10.78 17.88
N ARG A 47 -8.22 9.64 18.28
CA ARG A 47 -6.92 9.56 18.99
C ARG A 47 -5.75 9.97 18.10
N THR A 48 -5.90 9.85 16.78
CA THR A 48 -4.93 10.32 15.80
C THR A 48 -5.61 10.93 14.59
N LYS A 49 -4.99 11.95 13.99
CA LYS A 49 -5.41 12.52 12.71
C LYS A 49 -4.74 11.84 11.51
N GLN A 50 -3.86 10.86 11.74
CA GLN A 50 -3.15 10.15 10.68
C GLN A 50 -4.11 9.24 9.92
N TYR A 51 -4.31 9.56 8.64
CA TYR A 51 -5.19 8.82 7.75
C TYR A 51 -4.41 7.87 6.83
N CYS A 52 -4.95 6.67 6.61
CA CYS A 52 -4.48 5.75 5.58
C CYS A 52 -5.62 5.42 4.62
N SER A 53 -5.36 5.36 3.31
CA SER A 53 -6.39 5.05 2.32
C SER A 53 -7.03 3.67 2.50
N SER A 54 -6.34 2.72 3.18
CA SER A 54 -6.94 1.42 3.53
C SER A 54 -8.18 1.58 4.42
N PHE A 55 -8.31 2.69 5.17
CA PHE A 55 -9.44 2.93 6.07
C PHE A 55 -10.77 3.05 5.30
N VAL A 56 -10.75 3.47 4.04
CA VAL A 56 -11.95 3.48 3.18
C VAL A 56 -12.58 2.09 3.10
N LEU A 57 -11.75 1.05 2.97
CA LEU A 57 -12.22 -0.33 2.87
C LEU A 57 -12.91 -0.79 4.16
N PHE A 58 -12.43 -0.30 5.31
CA PHE A 58 -12.97 -0.64 6.63
C PHE A 58 -14.23 0.15 6.99
N GLU A 59 -14.32 1.43 6.61
CA GLU A 59 -15.52 2.26 6.82
C GLU A 59 -16.73 1.68 6.09
N ASN A 60 -16.55 1.25 4.84
CA ASN A 60 -17.67 0.85 4.00
C ASN A 60 -18.35 -0.45 4.48
N ARG A 61 -17.58 -1.39 5.06
CA ARG A 61 -18.07 -2.77 5.31
C ARG A 61 -17.57 -3.41 6.60
N GLY A 62 -16.74 -2.73 7.40
CA GLY A 62 -16.06 -3.33 8.54
C GLY A 62 -14.79 -4.10 8.14
N PHE A 63 -13.81 -4.13 9.05
CA PHE A 63 -12.52 -4.79 8.80
C PHE A 63 -12.63 -6.32 8.77
N ASP A 64 -13.66 -6.92 9.38
CA ASP A 64 -13.91 -8.37 9.34
C ASP A 64 -14.25 -8.87 7.93
N ASN A 65 -14.78 -7.98 7.08
CA ASN A 65 -15.11 -8.27 5.68
C ASN A 65 -13.93 -7.97 4.72
N CYS A 66 -12.74 -7.68 5.26
CA CYS A 66 -11.55 -7.40 4.49
C CYS A 66 -10.51 -8.51 4.63
N LYS A 67 -9.86 -8.88 3.53
CA LYS A 67 -8.77 -9.86 3.53
C LYS A 67 -7.48 -9.24 3.00
N MET A 68 -6.37 -9.49 3.68
CA MET A 68 -5.03 -9.21 3.16
C MET A 68 -4.53 -10.41 2.34
N VAL A 69 -4.09 -10.14 1.12
CA VAL A 69 -3.61 -11.16 0.16
C VAL A 69 -2.20 -10.79 -0.29
N LEU A 70 -1.28 -11.76 -0.24
CA LEU A 70 0.07 -11.62 -0.77
C LEU A 70 0.02 -11.47 -2.29
N LEU A 71 0.67 -10.45 -2.83
CA LEU A 71 0.86 -10.28 -4.27
C LEU A 71 2.23 -10.78 -4.72
N GLU A 72 3.27 -10.44 -3.96
CA GLU A 72 4.65 -10.79 -4.32
C GLU A 72 5.54 -10.82 -3.07
N ILE A 73 6.46 -11.80 -3.00
CA ILE A 73 7.63 -11.73 -2.12
C ILE A 73 8.72 -10.99 -2.89
N PHE A 74 9.22 -9.89 -2.35
CA PHE A 74 10.18 -9.02 -3.02
C PHE A 74 11.32 -8.66 -2.05
N SER A 75 12.38 -9.46 -2.08
CA SER A 75 13.63 -9.16 -1.36
C SER A 75 14.32 -7.98 -2.05
N CYS A 76 14.65 -6.95 -1.29
CA CYS A 76 15.29 -5.74 -1.80
C CYS A 76 16.26 -5.15 -0.77
N THR A 77 17.04 -4.15 -1.16
CA THR A 77 18.09 -3.59 -0.29
C THR A 77 17.57 -2.43 0.58
N ASN A 78 16.53 -1.74 0.12
CA ASN A 78 16.07 -0.51 0.75
C ASN A 78 14.57 -0.24 0.53
N ARG A 79 14.05 0.73 1.28
CA ARG A 79 12.66 1.17 1.19
C ARG A 79 12.27 1.68 -0.19
N THR A 80 13.17 2.38 -0.88
CA THR A 80 12.88 2.97 -2.20
C THR A 80 12.56 1.90 -3.23
N GLU A 81 13.34 0.82 -3.28
CA GLU A 81 13.07 -0.33 -4.14
C GLU A 81 11.71 -0.98 -3.81
N LEU A 82 11.44 -1.19 -2.52
CA LEU A 82 10.16 -1.75 -2.07
C LEU A 82 8.97 -0.87 -2.48
N SER A 83 9.10 0.46 -2.34
CA SER A 83 8.07 1.43 -2.75
C SER A 83 7.88 1.50 -4.27
N ILE A 84 8.96 1.36 -5.05
CA ILE A 84 8.87 1.27 -6.52
C ILE A 84 8.10 -0.01 -6.90
N ARG A 85 8.37 -1.13 -6.22
CA ARG A 85 7.66 -2.37 -6.49
C ARG A 85 6.19 -2.31 -6.06
N GLU A 86 5.88 -1.67 -4.94
CA GLU A 86 4.51 -1.38 -4.53
C GLU A 86 3.77 -0.58 -5.60
N GLU A 87 4.42 0.46 -6.14
CA GLU A 87 3.87 1.30 -7.19
C GLU A 87 3.56 0.51 -8.47
N PHE A 88 4.46 -0.39 -8.88
CA PHE A 88 4.24 -1.29 -10.01
C PHE A 88 2.95 -2.11 -9.85
N HIS A 89 2.75 -2.74 -8.69
CA HIS A 89 1.51 -3.49 -8.41
C HIS A 89 0.31 -2.56 -8.28
N ARG A 90 0.48 -1.37 -7.72
CA ARG A 90 -0.59 -0.37 -7.61
C ARG A 90 -1.09 0.07 -8.99
N GLN A 91 -0.20 0.28 -9.95
CA GLN A 91 -0.58 0.69 -11.31
C GLN A 91 -1.28 -0.43 -12.09
N LYS A 92 -0.93 -1.69 -11.82
CA LYS A 92 -1.62 -2.86 -12.41
C LYS A 92 -3.06 -3.06 -11.95
N ASN A 93 -3.49 -2.41 -10.87
CA ASN A 93 -4.83 -2.55 -10.31
C ASN A 93 -5.62 -1.25 -10.45
N ILE A 94 -6.60 -1.24 -11.36
CA ILE A 94 -7.35 -0.04 -11.78
C ILE A 94 -8.31 0.43 -10.68
N GLU A 95 -9.00 -0.51 -10.00
CA GLU A 95 -9.99 -0.21 -8.97
C GLU A 95 -9.36 -0.15 -7.58
N ARG A 96 -8.83 1.01 -7.19
CA ARG A 96 -8.05 1.14 -5.94
C ARG A 96 -8.31 2.40 -5.12
N VAL A 97 -8.21 2.26 -3.80
CA VAL A 97 -8.41 3.36 -2.84
C VAL A 97 -7.14 4.19 -2.60
N ASN A 98 -5.94 3.61 -2.78
CA ASN A 98 -4.68 4.33 -2.65
C ASN A 98 -4.39 5.20 -3.90
N LYS A 99 -5.03 6.37 -3.97
CA LYS A 99 -4.99 7.26 -5.14
C LYS A 99 -3.61 7.90 -5.40
N ARG A 100 -2.86 8.24 -4.33
CA ARG A 100 -1.52 8.85 -4.42
C ARG A 100 -0.44 7.80 -4.75
N ALA A 101 0.59 8.22 -5.48
CA ALA A 101 1.76 7.37 -5.78
C ALA A 101 2.54 7.05 -4.51
N CYS A 102 3.10 5.83 -4.42
CA CYS A 102 3.80 5.36 -3.23
C CYS A 102 5.18 6.02 -3.01
N TYR A 103 5.83 6.46 -4.09
CA TYR A 103 7.11 7.15 -4.03
C TYR A 103 6.91 8.63 -3.66
N GLN A 104 6.92 8.95 -2.36
CA GLN A 104 7.06 10.34 -1.93
C GLN A 104 8.54 10.69 -1.80
N THR A 105 9.14 11.09 -2.91
CA THR A 105 10.31 11.96 -2.91
C THR A 105 10.14 13.00 -4.00
N ARG A 106 10.60 14.24 -3.76
CA ARG A 106 10.73 15.31 -4.78
C ARG A 106 11.37 14.80 -6.10
N ILE A 107 12.15 13.73 -6.04
CA ILE A 107 12.83 13.05 -7.16
C ILE A 107 11.85 12.27 -8.07
N GLY A 108 10.74 11.75 -7.53
CA GLY A 108 9.75 10.99 -8.29
C GLY A 108 9.01 11.80 -9.36
N ALA A 109 8.86 13.11 -9.16
CA ALA A 109 8.35 14.01 -10.19
C ALA A 109 9.28 14.07 -11.41
N ARG A 110 10.59 13.83 -11.23
CA ARG A 110 11.60 13.91 -12.29
C ARG A 110 11.62 12.67 -13.18
N LYS A 111 11.29 11.47 -12.67
CA LYS A 111 11.16 10.26 -13.52
C LYS A 111 9.94 10.31 -14.44
N LYS A 112 8.87 11.02 -14.05
CA LYS A 112 7.74 11.29 -14.95
C LYS A 112 8.16 12.18 -16.13
N HIS A 113 9.14 13.06 -15.95
CA HIS A 113 9.79 13.78 -17.06
C HIS A 113 10.72 12.87 -17.87
N MET A 114 11.49 11.97 -17.24
CA MET A 114 12.48 11.15 -17.96
C MET A 114 11.86 10.10 -18.90
N ASN A 115 10.69 9.55 -18.56
CA ASN A 115 9.97 8.63 -19.46
C ASN A 115 9.22 9.35 -20.60
N ILE A 116 9.12 10.69 -20.60
CA ILE A 116 8.59 11.46 -21.74
C ILE A 116 9.68 11.66 -22.83
N TYR A 117 10.96 11.52 -22.48
CA TYR A 117 12.08 11.72 -23.42
C TYR A 117 12.62 10.43 -24.07
N ILE A 118 12.04 9.26 -23.79
CA ILE A 118 12.47 7.97 -24.37
C ILE A 118 11.49 7.47 -25.46
N GLU A 119 10.40 8.19 -25.72
CA GLU A 119 9.50 7.94 -26.86
C GLU A 119 9.58 9.05 -27.92
N ILE A 120 10.79 9.31 -28.45
CA ILE A 120 11.00 9.95 -29.76
C ILE A 120 12.11 9.19 -30.48
#